data_AF-A0AB33WVB5-F1
#
_entry.id   AF-A0AB33WVB5-F1
#
_cell.length_a   1.000
_cell.length_b   1.000
_cell.length_c   1.000
_cell.angle_alpha   90.00
_cell.angle_beta   90.00
_cell.angle_gamma   90.00
#
_symmetry.space_group_name_H-M   'P 1'
#
loop_
_entity.id
_entity.type
_entity.pdbx_description
1 polymer ?
#
loop_
_entity_poly.entity_id
_entity_poly.type
_entity_poly.pdbx_seq_one_letter_code
_entity_poly.pdbx_strand_id
1 'polypeptide(L)'
;MPLIDEFNEFLSTVNVATTLREKANSDETGLVEGERHLLYEAIFLRLFRAYENLLESAFISYLTGEPTTGGVPVRSHVTPTDRDHARALVTSSQPFLDWTSPPVVMKRAETYIVDGDPIRAAIAASQSHLQQAKKIRNHIAHNSTESEKEFNKIVVQLLLTPPMSKLSAGELLSCTPTAGPCARKEILSFFLEKLESTARALVS
;
A
#
# COMPACT_ATOMS: atom_id res chain seq x y z
N MET A 1 -4.09 4.06 20.00
CA MET A 1 -5.26 3.46 19.35
C MET A 1 -5.00 1.98 19.21
N PRO A 2 -5.96 1.10 19.58
CA PRO A 2 -5.89 -0.33 19.31
C PRO A 2 -5.70 -0.64 17.83
N LEU A 3 -5.03 -1.74 17.53
CA LEU A 3 -4.77 -2.22 16.16
C LEU A 3 -6.07 -2.46 15.38
N ILE A 4 -7.11 -2.98 16.06
CA ILE A 4 -8.42 -3.21 15.42
C ILE A 4 -9.06 -1.91 14.92
N ASP A 5 -8.88 -0.80 15.64
CA ASP A 5 -9.44 0.50 15.26
C ASP A 5 -8.68 1.10 14.07
N GLU A 6 -7.34 1.01 14.08
CA GLU A 6 -6.48 1.39 12.94
C GLU A 6 -6.84 0.58 11.68
N PHE A 7 -7.09 -0.73 11.85
CA PHE A 7 -7.51 -1.59 10.75
C PHE A 7 -8.90 -1.20 10.21
N ASN A 8 -9.85 -0.88 11.09
CA ASN A 8 -11.17 -0.40 10.69
C ASN A 8 -11.10 0.96 9.96
N GLU A 9 -10.21 1.87 10.36
CA GLU A 9 -9.96 3.12 9.64
C GLU A 9 -9.41 2.89 8.24
N PHE A 10 -8.49 1.92 8.09
CA PHE A 10 -8.01 1.50 6.78
C PHE A 10 -9.16 0.95 5.90
N LEU A 11 -10.00 0.06 6.43
CA LEU A 11 -11.16 -0.48 5.70
C LEU A 11 -12.15 0.62 5.29
N SER A 12 -12.39 1.59 6.17
CA SER A 12 -13.18 2.79 5.84
C SER A 12 -12.57 3.56 4.67
N THR A 13 -11.25 3.71 4.64
CA THR A 13 -10.55 4.36 3.53
C THR A 13 -10.70 3.58 2.22
N VAL A 14 -10.62 2.25 2.25
CA VAL A 14 -10.87 1.38 1.09
C VAL A 14 -12.30 1.56 0.57
N ASN A 15 -13.29 1.61 1.46
CA ASN A 15 -14.69 1.83 1.08
C ASN A 15 -14.89 3.20 0.41
N VAL A 16 -14.32 4.26 1.00
CA VAL A 16 -14.38 5.61 0.41
C VAL A 16 -13.70 5.66 -0.95
N ALA A 17 -12.53 5.04 -1.10
CA ALA A 17 -11.82 4.93 -2.36
C ALA A 17 -12.65 4.22 -3.45
N THR A 18 -13.31 3.12 -3.06
CA THR A 18 -14.20 2.33 -3.93
C THR A 18 -15.39 3.15 -4.40
N THR A 19 -16.08 3.84 -3.48
CA THR A 19 -17.21 4.72 -3.81
C THR A 19 -16.80 5.90 -4.68
N LEU A 20 -15.64 6.54 -4.42
CA LEU A 20 -15.15 7.64 -5.24
C LEU A 20 -14.80 7.18 -6.66
N ARG A 21 -14.18 6.01 -6.80
CA ARG A 21 -13.91 5.39 -8.11
C ARG A 21 -15.20 5.10 -8.87
N GLU A 22 -16.20 4.52 -8.22
CA GLU A 22 -17.51 4.24 -8.85
C GLU A 22 -18.19 5.52 -9.33
N LYS A 23 -18.16 6.58 -8.52
CA LYS A 23 -18.63 7.90 -8.93
C LYS A 23 -17.84 8.45 -10.11
N ALA A 24 -16.51 8.34 -10.10
CA ALA A 24 -15.65 8.81 -11.18
C ALA A 24 -15.95 8.17 -12.54
N ASN A 25 -16.51 6.95 -12.53
CA ASN A 25 -16.92 6.22 -13.72
C ASN A 25 -18.41 6.39 -14.07
N SER A 26 -19.17 7.12 -13.26
CA SER A 26 -20.57 7.43 -13.56
C SER A 26 -20.66 8.63 -14.50
N ASP A 27 -21.42 8.46 -15.59
CA ASP A 27 -21.73 9.53 -16.54
C ASP A 27 -22.40 10.75 -15.88
N GLU A 28 -23.07 10.56 -14.74
CA GLU A 28 -23.75 11.61 -13.98
C GLU A 28 -22.81 12.65 -13.39
N THR A 29 -21.52 12.34 -13.26
CA THR A 29 -20.55 13.27 -12.65
C THR A 29 -20.07 14.36 -13.61
N GLY A 30 -20.19 14.15 -14.92
CA GLY A 30 -19.74 15.09 -15.93
C GLY A 30 -18.22 15.36 -15.94
N LEU A 31 -17.42 14.49 -15.31
CA LEU A 31 -15.96 14.64 -15.26
C LEU A 31 -15.35 14.41 -16.64
N VAL A 32 -14.47 15.32 -17.07
CA VAL A 32 -13.64 15.07 -18.26
C VAL A 32 -12.49 14.11 -17.92
N GLU A 33 -11.90 13.48 -18.93
CA GLU A 33 -10.89 12.42 -18.71
C GLU A 33 -9.71 12.85 -17.84
N GLY A 34 -9.20 14.07 -18.05
CA GLY A 34 -8.11 14.60 -17.22
C GLY A 34 -8.49 14.73 -15.74
N GLU A 35 -9.71 15.13 -15.43
CA GLU A 35 -10.21 15.23 -14.05
C GLU A 35 -10.38 13.84 -13.42
N ARG A 36 -10.86 12.88 -14.21
CA ARG A 36 -10.94 11.46 -13.81
C ARG A 36 -9.55 10.92 -13.48
N HIS A 37 -8.54 11.17 -14.32
CA HIS A 37 -7.17 10.72 -14.07
C HIS A 37 -6.58 11.32 -12.80
N LEU A 38 -6.78 12.62 -12.54
CA LEU A 38 -6.37 13.26 -11.29
C LEU A 38 -7.06 12.65 -10.06
N LEU A 39 -8.35 12.34 -10.17
CA LEU A 39 -9.10 11.68 -9.10
C LEU A 39 -8.55 10.26 -8.83
N TYR A 40 -8.17 9.52 -9.87
CA TYR A 40 -7.55 8.19 -9.73
C TYR A 40 -6.20 8.26 -9.01
N GLU A 41 -5.36 9.23 -9.36
CA GLU A 41 -4.08 9.45 -8.67
C GLU A 41 -4.31 9.82 -7.19
N ALA A 42 -5.28 10.68 -6.89
CA ALA A 42 -5.63 11.06 -5.53
C ALA A 42 -6.16 9.89 -4.70
N ILE A 43 -7.03 9.06 -5.29
CA ILE A 43 -7.53 7.83 -4.65
C ILE A 43 -6.37 6.89 -4.33
N PHE A 44 -5.47 6.67 -5.30
CA PHE A 44 -4.33 5.77 -5.15
C PHE A 44 -3.36 6.25 -4.06
N LEU A 45 -3.01 7.54 -4.05
CA LEU A 45 -2.15 8.13 -3.01
C LEU A 45 -2.78 8.00 -1.62
N ARG A 46 -4.08 8.30 -1.49
CA ARG A 46 -4.79 8.22 -0.20
C ARG A 46 -4.80 6.79 0.32
N LEU A 47 -5.08 5.82 -0.55
CA LEU A 47 -5.08 4.40 -0.20
C LEU A 47 -3.69 3.93 0.24
N PHE A 48 -2.65 4.26 -0.54
CA PHE A 48 -1.29 3.83 -0.24
C PHE A 48 -0.79 4.41 1.08
N ARG A 49 -1.09 5.69 1.35
CA ARG A 49 -0.79 6.32 2.63
C ARG A 49 -1.51 5.64 3.80
N ALA A 50 -2.79 5.30 3.65
CA ALA A 50 -3.54 4.59 4.69
C ALA A 50 -2.94 3.21 4.97
N TYR A 51 -2.50 2.50 3.93
CA TYR A 51 -1.76 1.25 4.07
C TYR A 51 -0.42 1.43 4.81
N GLU A 52 0.37 2.46 4.47
CA GLU A 52 1.63 2.77 5.16
C GLU A 52 1.40 3.01 6.67
N ASN A 53 0.39 3.81 7.00
CA ASN A 53 0.02 4.10 8.38
C ASN A 53 -0.39 2.83 9.14
N LEU A 54 -1.24 1.99 8.53
CA LEU A 54 -1.64 0.73 9.16
C LEU A 54 -0.45 -0.20 9.39
N LEU A 55 0.45 -0.33 8.41
CA LEU A 55 1.64 -1.16 8.52
C LEU A 55 2.55 -0.71 9.68
N GLU A 56 2.79 0.60 9.80
CA GLU A 56 3.51 1.15 10.94
C GLU A 56 2.78 0.87 12.25
N SER A 57 1.48 1.17 12.32
CA SER A 57 0.66 0.96 13.51
C SER A 57 0.64 -0.49 13.97
N ALA A 58 0.51 -1.45 13.04
CA ALA A 58 0.58 -2.89 13.28
C ALA A 58 1.96 -3.30 13.83
N PHE A 59 3.04 -2.79 13.22
CA PHE A 59 4.38 -3.05 13.70
C PHE A 59 4.56 -2.60 15.15
N ILE A 60 4.16 -1.37 15.47
CA ILE A 60 4.26 -0.81 16.81
C ILE A 60 3.39 -1.57 17.81
N SER A 61 2.15 -1.92 17.43
CA SER A 61 1.24 -2.73 18.25
C SER A 61 1.88 -4.05 18.67
N TYR A 62 2.50 -4.77 17.73
CA TYR A 62 3.15 -6.04 18.01
C TYR A 62 4.40 -5.90 18.89
N LEU A 63 5.17 -4.82 18.76
CA LEU A 63 6.28 -4.57 19.68
C LEU A 63 5.80 -4.31 21.12
N THR A 64 4.63 -3.70 21.29
CA THR A 64 4.03 -3.44 22.60
C THR A 64 3.25 -4.63 23.16
N GLY A 65 3.26 -5.79 22.48
CA GLY A 65 2.61 -7.01 22.94
C GLY A 65 1.10 -7.07 22.67
N GLU A 66 0.56 -6.19 21.83
CA GLU A 66 -0.82 -6.31 21.35
C GLU A 66 -0.94 -7.56 20.45
N PRO A 67 -1.97 -8.42 20.64
CA PRO A 67 -2.17 -9.57 19.77
C PRO A 67 -2.69 -9.14 18.38
N THR A 68 -2.72 -10.09 17.44
CA THR A 68 -3.44 -9.90 16.18
C THR A 68 -4.93 -9.64 16.43
N THR A 69 -5.67 -9.18 15.43
CA THR A 69 -7.13 -8.99 15.52
C THR A 69 -7.88 -10.30 15.78
N GLY A 70 -7.27 -11.45 15.45
CA GLY A 70 -7.75 -12.79 15.80
C GLY A 70 -7.39 -13.25 17.22
N GLY A 71 -6.67 -12.44 18.00
CA GLY A 71 -6.22 -12.77 19.36
C GLY A 71 -4.94 -13.59 19.43
N VAL A 72 -4.20 -13.75 18.32
CA VAL A 72 -2.94 -14.50 18.31
C VAL A 72 -1.82 -13.63 18.91
N PRO A 73 -1.11 -14.07 19.96
CA PRO A 73 -0.02 -13.30 20.53
C PRO A 73 1.15 -13.19 19.54
N VAL A 74 1.67 -11.97 19.35
CA VAL A 74 2.89 -11.73 18.56
C VAL A 74 4.05 -11.52 19.52
N ARG A 75 5.10 -12.34 19.41
CA ARG A 75 6.28 -12.26 20.28
C ARG A 75 7.31 -11.30 19.69
N SER A 76 7.84 -10.41 20.52
CA SER A 76 8.91 -9.48 20.14
C SER A 76 10.24 -9.82 20.83
N HIS A 77 11.34 -9.48 20.18
CA HIS A 77 12.69 -9.50 20.77
C HIS A 77 12.96 -8.30 21.68
N VAL A 78 12.06 -7.31 21.69
CA VAL A 78 12.15 -6.09 22.51
C VAL A 78 10.92 -5.96 23.42
N THR A 79 11.06 -5.18 24.48
CA THR A 79 10.00 -4.90 25.45
C THR A 79 9.90 -3.40 25.70
N PRO A 80 9.40 -2.62 24.72
CA PRO A 80 9.14 -1.20 24.92
C PRO A 80 8.11 -0.99 26.05
N THR A 81 8.21 0.15 26.72
CA THR A 81 7.29 0.53 27.81
C THR A 81 5.90 0.90 27.29
N ASP A 82 5.86 1.47 26.10
CA ASP A 82 4.68 2.02 25.46
C ASP A 82 4.92 2.18 23.95
N ARG A 83 3.90 2.65 23.22
CA ARG A 83 3.98 2.83 21.76
C ARG A 83 4.99 3.89 21.33
N ASP A 84 5.22 4.92 22.14
CA ASP A 84 6.13 6.01 21.79
C ASP A 84 7.58 5.56 21.98
N HIS A 85 7.86 4.80 23.03
CA HIS A 85 9.14 4.11 23.20
C HIS A 85 9.36 3.08 22.09
N ALA A 86 8.34 2.31 21.71
CA ALA A 86 8.43 1.38 20.57
C ALA A 86 8.78 2.12 19.27
N ARG A 87 8.13 3.26 18.98
CA ARG A 87 8.47 4.10 17.82
C ARG A 87 9.91 4.59 17.90
N ALA A 88 10.32 5.15 19.03
CA ALA A 88 11.68 5.65 19.23
C ALA A 88 12.75 4.57 19.01
N LEU A 89 12.50 3.33 19.45
CA LEU A 89 13.39 2.19 19.21
C LEU A 89 13.52 1.90 17.72
N VAL A 90 12.40 1.83 17.00
CA VAL A 90 12.41 1.47 15.57
C VAL A 90 12.97 2.60 14.71
N THR A 91 12.67 3.86 15.02
CA THR A 91 13.19 5.04 14.31
C THR A 91 14.67 5.25 14.58
N SER A 92 15.13 4.93 15.79
CA SER A 92 16.49 5.20 16.24
C SER A 92 16.85 6.68 15.97
N SER A 93 17.93 6.96 15.25
CA SER A 93 18.36 8.30 14.86
C SER A 93 17.79 8.81 13.52
N GLN A 94 16.95 8.03 12.84
CA GLN A 94 16.37 8.40 11.56
C GLN A 94 15.15 9.32 11.75
N PRO A 95 15.02 10.39 10.95
CA PRO A 95 13.87 11.31 11.05
C PRO A 95 12.57 10.66 10.57
N PHE A 96 12.65 9.66 9.70
CA PHE A 96 11.52 8.91 9.17
C PHE A 96 11.95 7.50 8.75
N LEU A 97 11.02 6.55 8.85
CA LEU A 97 11.24 5.18 8.41
C LEU A 97 10.60 4.94 7.04
N ASP A 98 11.30 4.20 6.18
CA ASP A 98 10.71 3.70 4.95
C ASP A 98 9.81 2.49 5.26
N TRP A 99 8.49 2.67 5.11
CA TRP A 99 7.47 1.61 5.16
C TRP A 99 7.02 1.15 3.76
N THR A 100 7.53 1.78 2.70
CA THR A 100 7.14 1.50 1.31
C THR A 100 7.91 0.36 0.68
N SER A 101 9.10 0.03 1.19
CA SER A 101 9.99 -0.97 0.61
C SER A 101 9.77 -2.36 1.23
N PRO A 102 9.19 -3.34 0.51
CA PRO A 102 8.92 -4.66 1.07
C PRO A 102 10.16 -5.36 1.65
N PRO A 103 11.34 -5.36 0.99
CA PRO A 103 12.53 -5.98 1.57
C PRO A 103 12.98 -5.33 2.88
N VAL A 104 12.85 -3.99 3.00
CA VAL A 104 13.22 -3.26 4.21
C VAL A 104 12.25 -3.58 5.34
N VAL A 105 10.95 -3.62 5.05
CA VAL A 105 9.90 -3.95 6.03
C VAL A 105 10.05 -5.39 6.53
N MET A 106 10.25 -6.36 5.62
CA MET A 106 10.50 -7.76 6.00
C MET A 106 11.73 -7.88 6.89
N LYS A 107 12.84 -7.23 6.50
CA LYS A 107 14.07 -7.28 7.29
C LYS A 107 13.89 -6.65 8.67
N ARG A 108 13.13 -5.54 8.74
CA ARG A 108 12.77 -4.90 10.01
C ARG A 108 11.92 -5.83 10.87
N ALA A 109 10.93 -6.51 10.30
CA ALA A 109 10.10 -7.47 11.03
C ALA A 109 10.95 -8.61 11.61
N GLU A 110 11.82 -9.22 10.81
CA GLU A 110 12.77 -10.25 11.26
C GLU A 110 13.72 -9.80 12.38
N THR A 111 13.98 -8.49 12.48
CA THR A 111 14.88 -7.93 13.50
C THR A 111 14.18 -7.78 14.85
N TYR A 112 12.91 -7.40 14.87
CA TYR A 112 12.20 -7.03 16.10
C TYR A 112 11.12 -8.03 16.54
N ILE A 113 10.58 -8.83 15.62
CA ILE A 113 9.50 -9.77 15.86
C ILE A 113 10.05 -11.19 15.67
N VAL A 114 9.72 -12.09 16.60
CA VAL A 114 10.15 -13.49 16.52
C VAL A 114 9.60 -14.11 15.23
N ASP A 115 10.47 -14.71 14.42
CA ASP A 115 10.18 -15.25 13.08
C ASP A 115 9.72 -14.18 12.04
N GLY A 116 9.65 -12.92 12.44
CA GLY A 116 9.19 -11.78 11.65
C GLY A 116 7.67 -11.74 11.39
N ASP A 117 6.91 -12.72 11.87
CA ASP A 117 5.50 -12.91 11.52
C ASP A 117 4.54 -12.25 12.53
N PRO A 118 3.36 -11.77 12.10
CA PRO A 118 2.73 -11.99 10.78
C PRO A 118 3.20 -11.03 9.67
N ILE A 119 3.98 -10.00 10.00
CA ILE A 119 4.34 -8.93 9.05
C ILE A 119 5.17 -9.46 7.88
N ARG A 120 6.23 -10.22 8.15
CA ARG A 120 7.13 -10.76 7.13
C ARG A 120 6.35 -11.62 6.14
N ALA A 121 5.53 -12.57 6.62
CA ALA A 121 4.70 -13.42 5.76
C ALA A 121 3.74 -12.61 4.87
N ALA A 122 3.01 -11.64 5.44
CA ALA A 122 2.05 -10.82 4.69
C ALA A 122 2.73 -9.99 3.58
N ILE A 123 3.88 -9.38 3.90
CA ILE A 123 4.66 -8.59 2.95
C ILE A 123 5.29 -9.49 1.87
N ALA A 124 5.82 -10.65 2.24
CA ALA A 124 6.41 -11.60 1.29
C ALA A 124 5.38 -12.08 0.25
N ALA A 125 4.17 -12.45 0.71
CA ALA A 125 3.08 -12.88 -0.17
C ALA A 125 2.64 -11.78 -1.17
N SER A 126 2.87 -10.52 -0.82
CA SER A 126 2.40 -9.35 -1.58
C SER A 126 3.52 -8.57 -2.27
N GLN A 127 4.76 -9.03 -2.17
CA GLN A 127 5.97 -8.25 -2.50
C GLN A 127 5.93 -7.64 -3.90
N SER A 128 5.56 -8.43 -4.92
CA SER A 128 5.52 -7.95 -6.31
C SER A 128 4.60 -6.74 -6.47
N HIS A 129 3.36 -6.85 -5.99
CA HIS A 129 2.35 -5.79 -6.11
C HIS A 129 2.70 -4.57 -5.25
N LEU A 130 3.26 -4.77 -4.06
CA LEU A 130 3.71 -3.64 -3.21
C LEU A 130 4.86 -2.87 -3.86
N GLN A 131 5.79 -3.55 -4.53
CA GLN A 131 6.86 -2.89 -5.28
C GLN A 131 6.31 -2.10 -6.49
N GLN A 132 5.34 -2.66 -7.21
CA GLN A 132 4.66 -1.96 -8.29
C GLN A 132 3.92 -0.72 -7.77
N ALA A 133 3.17 -0.87 -6.66
CA ALA A 133 2.43 0.21 -6.05
C ALA A 133 3.34 1.36 -5.57
N LYS A 134 4.48 1.04 -4.94
CA LYS A 134 5.50 2.02 -4.55
C LYS A 134 5.98 2.83 -5.76
N LYS A 135 6.26 2.18 -6.90
CA LYS A 135 6.76 2.86 -8.10
C LYS A 135 5.70 3.78 -8.72
N ILE A 136 4.44 3.35 -8.76
CA ILE A 136 3.32 4.21 -9.20
C ILE A 136 3.19 5.42 -8.25
N ARG A 137 3.13 5.19 -6.94
CA ARG A 137 3.06 6.25 -5.92
C ARG A 137 4.21 7.24 -6.05
N ASN A 138 5.43 6.75 -6.23
CA ASN A 138 6.60 7.59 -6.39
C ASN A 138 6.54 8.41 -7.67
N HIS A 139 5.98 7.89 -8.76
CA HIS A 139 5.82 8.66 -9.99
C HIS A 139 4.77 9.77 -9.84
N ILE A 140 3.64 9.48 -9.17
CA ILE A 140 2.63 10.50 -8.87
C ILE A 140 3.22 11.60 -7.97
N ALA A 141 3.96 11.22 -6.93
CA ALA A 141 4.47 12.15 -5.93
C ALA A 141 5.77 12.87 -6.35
N HIS A 142 6.57 12.26 -7.21
CA HIS A 142 7.90 12.75 -7.59
C HIS A 142 8.03 12.83 -9.10
N ASN A 143 8.24 14.03 -9.61
CA ASN A 143 8.43 14.30 -11.02
C ASN A 143 9.93 14.21 -11.42
N SER A 144 10.60 13.10 -11.06
CA SER A 144 12.01 12.89 -11.39
C SER A 144 12.21 11.95 -12.57
N THR A 145 13.36 12.05 -13.24
CA THR A 145 13.70 11.17 -14.36
C THR A 145 13.81 9.70 -13.93
N GLU A 146 14.25 9.45 -12.70
CA GLU A 146 14.33 8.11 -12.10
C GLU A 146 12.94 7.52 -11.85
N SER A 147 12.01 8.32 -11.31
CA SER A 147 10.63 7.84 -11.06
C SER A 147 9.91 7.54 -12.38
N GLU A 148 10.11 8.36 -13.42
CA GLU A 148 9.56 8.13 -14.76
C GLU A 148 10.09 6.82 -15.38
N LYS A 149 11.39 6.55 -15.28
CA LYS A 149 11.98 5.28 -15.77
C LYS A 149 11.41 4.07 -15.07
N GLU A 150 11.27 4.12 -13.75
CA GLU A 150 10.70 3.02 -12.97
C GLU A 150 9.19 2.83 -13.23
N PHE A 151 8.46 3.92 -13.42
CA PHE A 151 7.04 3.88 -13.79
C PHE A 151 6.83 3.24 -15.17
N ASN A 152 7.62 3.61 -16.18
CA ASN A 152 7.52 3.02 -17.51
C ASN A 152 7.76 1.50 -17.50
N LYS A 153 8.64 1.00 -16.62
CA LYS A 153 8.79 -0.45 -16.41
C LYS A 153 7.50 -1.08 -15.88
N ILE A 154 6.81 -0.41 -14.95
CA ILE A 154 5.54 -0.90 -14.41
C ILE A 154 4.43 -0.89 -15.46
N VAL A 155 4.34 0.15 -16.28
CA VAL A 155 3.38 0.22 -17.41
C VAL A 155 3.51 -1.03 -18.29
N VAL A 156 4.73 -1.35 -18.73
CA VAL A 156 4.98 -2.52 -19.58
C VAL A 156 4.64 -3.83 -18.86
N GLN A 157 4.95 -3.94 -17.57
CA GLN A 157 4.63 -5.14 -16.78
C GLN A 157 3.12 -5.37 -16.60
N LEU A 158 2.35 -4.30 -16.41
CA LEU A 158 0.90 -4.39 -16.19
C LEU A 158 0.13 -4.56 -17.50
N LEU A 159 0.54 -3.86 -18.56
CA LEU A 159 -0.15 -3.88 -19.86
C LEU A 159 0.36 -5.01 -20.79
N LEU A 160 1.51 -5.62 -20.49
CA LEU A 160 2.24 -6.56 -21.34
C LEU A 160 2.54 -6.06 -22.77
N THR A 161 2.34 -4.76 -23.00
CA THR A 161 2.52 -4.09 -24.29
C THR A 161 3.12 -2.71 -24.04
N PRO A 162 4.07 -2.25 -24.87
CA PRO A 162 4.56 -0.89 -24.78
C PRO A 162 3.45 0.07 -25.22
N PRO A 163 3.16 1.13 -24.45
CA PRO A 163 2.14 2.09 -24.84
C PRO A 163 2.60 2.90 -26.07
N MET A 164 1.66 3.32 -26.91
CA MET A 164 1.96 4.13 -28.11
C MET A 164 2.38 5.57 -27.76
N SER A 165 2.03 6.05 -26.57
CA SER A 165 2.38 7.36 -26.03
C SER A 165 2.76 7.23 -24.55
N LYS A 166 3.36 8.29 -23.99
CA LYS A 166 3.55 8.35 -22.53
C LYS A 166 2.18 8.37 -21.85
N LEU A 167 2.01 7.53 -20.84
CA LEU A 167 0.83 7.50 -19.98
C LEU A 167 1.14 8.24 -18.68
N SER A 168 0.18 8.99 -18.16
CA SER A 168 0.13 9.40 -16.76
C SER A 168 -0.20 8.22 -15.85
N ALA A 169 0.04 8.39 -14.55
CA ALA A 169 -0.36 7.39 -13.57
C ALA A 169 -1.88 7.25 -13.51
N GLY A 170 -2.64 8.35 -13.58
CA GLY A 170 -4.10 8.32 -13.63
C GLY A 170 -4.64 7.56 -14.84
N GLU A 171 -4.08 7.78 -16.03
CA GLU A 171 -4.44 7.01 -17.23
C GLU A 171 -4.17 5.51 -17.04
N LEU A 172 -2.97 5.15 -16.57
CA LEU A 172 -2.62 3.76 -16.29
C LEU A 172 -3.60 3.14 -15.29
N LEU A 173 -3.90 3.82 -14.18
CA LEU A 173 -4.77 3.33 -13.13
C LEU A 173 -6.21 3.11 -13.62
N SER A 174 -6.67 3.88 -14.62
CA SER A 174 -7.98 3.74 -15.26
C SER A 174 -8.06 2.62 -16.31
N CYS A 175 -6.92 2.08 -16.74
CA CYS A 175 -6.91 1.02 -17.75
C CYS A 175 -7.47 -0.29 -17.20
N THR A 176 -8.19 -1.02 -18.07
CA THR A 176 -8.59 -2.41 -17.86
C THR A 176 -7.88 -3.30 -18.88
N PRO A 177 -6.71 -3.86 -18.55
CA PRO A 177 -5.92 -4.66 -19.49
C PRO A 177 -6.65 -5.95 -19.87
N THR A 178 -6.43 -6.45 -21.09
CA THR A 178 -6.99 -7.74 -21.53
C THR A 178 -6.11 -8.93 -21.16
N ALA A 179 -4.85 -8.67 -20.78
CA ALA A 179 -3.84 -9.66 -20.40
C ALA A 179 -3.01 -9.15 -19.21
N GLY A 180 -2.12 -9.99 -18.68
CA GLY A 180 -1.24 -9.63 -17.56
C GLY A 180 -1.86 -9.84 -16.18
N PRO A 181 -1.19 -9.34 -15.12
CA PRO A 181 -1.61 -9.59 -13.74
C PRO A 181 -2.97 -8.95 -13.40
N CYS A 182 -3.39 -7.93 -14.16
CA CYS A 182 -4.66 -7.23 -14.00
C CYS A 182 -5.65 -7.58 -15.13
N ALA A 183 -5.50 -8.73 -15.80
CA ALA A 183 -6.37 -9.09 -16.92
C ALA A 183 -7.86 -9.02 -16.54
N ARG A 184 -8.64 -8.27 -17.34
CA ARG A 184 -10.08 -8.03 -17.19
C ARG A 184 -10.44 -7.32 -15.87
N LYS A 185 -9.48 -6.64 -15.26
CA LYS A 185 -9.67 -5.85 -14.05
C LYS A 185 -9.02 -4.48 -14.22
N GLU A 186 -9.74 -3.45 -13.84
CA GLU A 186 -9.20 -2.12 -13.79
C GLU A 186 -7.99 -2.08 -12.81
N ILE A 187 -6.90 -1.45 -13.21
CA ILE A 187 -5.64 -1.46 -12.46
C ILE A 187 -5.81 -0.83 -11.06
N LEU A 188 -6.56 0.27 -10.91
CA LEU A 188 -6.84 0.85 -9.59
C LEU A 188 -7.56 -0.16 -8.68
N SER A 189 -8.61 -0.80 -9.21
CA SER A 189 -9.37 -1.84 -8.50
C SER A 189 -8.50 -3.04 -8.11
N PHE A 190 -7.56 -3.44 -8.97
CA PHE A 190 -6.57 -4.47 -8.63
C PHE A 190 -5.72 -4.09 -7.42
N PHE A 191 -5.17 -2.87 -7.38
CA PHE A 191 -4.35 -2.44 -6.24
C PHE A 191 -5.15 -2.23 -4.96
N LEU A 192 -6.42 -1.78 -5.04
CA LEU A 192 -7.35 -1.73 -3.91
C LEU A 192 -7.47 -3.11 -3.24
N GLU A 193 -7.81 -4.13 -4.02
CA GLU A 193 -7.96 -5.49 -3.51
C GLU A 193 -6.65 -6.07 -2.97
N LYS A 194 -5.52 -5.81 -3.65
CA LYS A 194 -4.22 -6.32 -3.18
C LYS A 194 -3.80 -5.67 -1.86
N LEU A 195 -3.92 -4.35 -1.74
CA LEU A 195 -3.58 -3.66 -0.49
C LEU A 195 -4.52 -4.07 0.64
N GLU A 196 -5.82 -4.24 0.37
CA GLU A 196 -6.77 -4.75 1.36
C GLU A 196 -6.42 -6.18 1.80
N SER A 197 -6.12 -7.06 0.85
CA SER A 197 -5.71 -8.44 1.15
C SER A 197 -4.42 -8.49 1.97
N THR A 198 -3.44 -7.64 1.66
CA THR A 198 -2.21 -7.53 2.44
C THR A 198 -2.50 -7.00 3.84
N ALA A 199 -3.31 -5.95 3.96
CA ALA A 199 -3.71 -5.36 5.24
C ALA A 199 -4.40 -6.38 6.16
N ARG A 200 -5.30 -7.20 5.61
CA ARG A 200 -5.94 -8.31 6.33
C ARG A 200 -4.91 -9.31 6.86
N ALA A 201 -3.96 -9.71 6.01
CA ALA A 201 -2.91 -10.65 6.40
C ALA A 201 -1.91 -10.05 7.42
N LEU A 202 -1.73 -8.72 7.44
CA LEU A 202 -0.89 -8.05 8.43
C LEU A 202 -1.47 -8.12 9.85
N VAL A 203 -2.80 -8.13 9.96
CA VAL A 203 -3.51 -8.03 11.24
C VAL A 203 -4.19 -9.31 11.70
N SER A 204 -4.15 -10.38 10.88
CA SER A 204 -4.77 -11.68 11.16
C SER A 204 -3.93 -12.54 12.10
#